data_AF-A0A7S2CQ83-F1
#
_entry.id   AF-A0A7S2CQ83-F1
#
_cell.length_a   1.000
_cell.length_b   1.000
_cell.length_c   1.000
_cell.angle_alpha   90.00
_cell.angle_beta   90.00
_cell.angle_gamma   90.00
#
_symmetry.space_group_name_H-M   'P 1'
#
loop_
_entity.id
_entity.type
_entity.pdbx_description
1 polymer ?
#
loop_
_entity_poly.entity_id
_entity_poly.type
_entity_poly.pdbx_seq_one_letter_code
_entity_poly.pdbx_strand_id
1 'polypeptide(L)'
;GIFKPHRLHGLVRNRFELGIPHDAQEFVELMIDTLNWDLKRPMKTPPPLSQAERRAFIKKHHDEEEYAAALAWQTYLEHERKSFIVDLFAGQQRSAVTCAKCGKTARTFEPFYTLAVELRPGTE
;
A
#
# COMPACT_ATOMS: atom_id res chain seq x y z
N GLY A 1 13.23 -28.70 -6.88
CA GLY A 1 12.56 -29.25 -5.69
C GLY A 1 11.09 -28.91 -5.78
N ILE A 2 10.21 -29.90 -5.71
CA ILE A 2 8.76 -29.66 -5.78
C ILE A 2 8.35 -28.93 -4.51
N PHE A 3 7.88 -27.69 -4.67
CA PHE A 3 7.31 -26.88 -3.61
C PHE A 3 6.20 -27.69 -2.92
N LYS A 4 6.30 -27.86 -1.60
CA LYS A 4 5.27 -28.52 -0.80
C LYS A 4 4.48 -27.46 -0.02
N PRO A 5 3.24 -27.14 -0.41
CA PRO A 5 2.47 -26.03 0.17
C PRO A 5 2.25 -26.13 1.68
N HIS A 6 2.27 -27.34 2.26
CA HIS A 6 2.13 -27.52 3.70
C HIS A 6 3.23 -26.84 4.53
N ARG A 7 4.37 -26.49 3.94
CA ARG A 7 5.40 -25.69 4.63
C ARG A 7 4.99 -24.24 4.83
N LEU A 8 4.10 -23.73 3.97
CA LEU A 8 3.54 -22.38 4.07
C LEU A 8 2.51 -22.28 5.19
N HIS A 9 1.90 -23.40 5.58
CA HIS A 9 0.97 -23.46 6.70
C HIS A 9 1.57 -22.87 7.99
N GLY A 10 2.87 -23.06 8.25
CA GLY A 10 3.52 -22.46 9.42
C GLY A 10 3.53 -20.93 9.42
N LEU A 11 3.58 -20.31 8.25
CA LEU A 11 3.59 -18.84 8.09
C LEU A 11 2.18 -18.23 8.22
N VAL A 12 1.15 -18.99 7.83
CA VAL A 12 -0.24 -18.47 7.75
C VAL A 12 -1.15 -19.00 8.85
N ARG A 13 -0.66 -19.91 9.72
CA ARG A 13 -1.44 -20.68 10.71
C ARG A 13 -2.32 -19.84 11.63
N ASN A 14 -1.90 -18.61 11.93
CA ASN A 14 -2.61 -17.73 12.84
C ASN A 14 -3.80 -17.01 12.20
N ARG A 15 -3.97 -17.10 10.87
CA ARG A 15 -5.08 -16.50 10.12
C ARG A 15 -5.85 -17.50 9.25
N PHE A 16 -5.22 -18.58 8.80
CA PHE A 16 -5.80 -19.56 7.90
C PHE A 16 -5.82 -20.96 8.53
N GLU A 17 -7.01 -21.43 8.88
CA GLU A 17 -7.25 -22.76 9.44
C GLU A 17 -7.41 -23.83 8.35
N LEU A 18 -6.82 -25.02 8.58
CA LEU A 18 -6.92 -26.14 7.64
C LEU A 18 -8.33 -26.72 7.60
N GLY A 19 -8.79 -27.01 6.38
CA GLY A 19 -10.07 -27.67 6.15
C GLY A 19 -11.28 -26.73 6.15
N ILE A 20 -11.06 -25.42 6.33
CA ILE A 20 -12.11 -24.40 6.27
C ILE A 20 -11.87 -23.54 5.01
N PRO A 21 -12.92 -23.19 4.24
CA PRO A 21 -12.81 -22.22 3.15
C PRO A 21 -12.49 -20.82 3.68
N HIS A 22 -11.61 -20.10 2.98
CA HIS A 22 -11.22 -18.72 3.32
C HIS A 22 -11.28 -17.83 2.08
N ASP A 23 -11.29 -16.51 2.29
CA ASP A 23 -11.20 -15.53 1.19
C ASP A 23 -9.80 -15.55 0.57
N ALA A 24 -9.75 -15.72 -0.75
CA ALA A 24 -8.49 -15.72 -1.49
C ALA A 24 -7.83 -14.33 -1.49
N GLN A 25 -8.61 -13.25 -1.41
CA GLN A 25 -8.08 -11.88 -1.34
C GLN A 25 -7.33 -11.68 -0.03
N GLU A 26 -7.87 -12.11 1.11
CA GLU A 26 -7.19 -11.99 2.41
C GLU A 26 -5.85 -12.76 2.39
N PHE A 27 -5.84 -13.94 1.74
CA PHE A 27 -4.63 -14.74 1.61
C PHE A 27 -3.57 -14.03 0.76
N VAL A 28 -3.97 -13.41 -0.36
CA VAL A 28 -3.07 -12.66 -1.22
C VAL A 28 -2.48 -11.46 -0.49
N GLU A 29 -3.29 -10.72 0.27
CA GLU A 29 -2.81 -9.56 1.04
C GLU A 29 -1.81 -9.96 2.11
N LEU A 30 -2.10 -11.02 2.86
CA LEU A 30 -1.14 -11.59 3.82
C LEU A 30 0.19 -11.94 3.12
N MET A 31 0.11 -12.51 1.92
CA MET A 31 1.30 -12.94 1.19
C MET A 31 2.12 -11.78 0.66
N ILE A 32 1.47 -10.74 0.13
CA ILE A 32 2.12 -9.51 -0.29
C ILE A 32 2.85 -8.87 0.89
N ASP A 33 2.21 -8.73 2.05
CA ASP A 33 2.83 -8.15 3.24
C ASP A 33 4.02 -8.96 3.74
N THR A 34 3.85 -10.29 3.83
CA THR A 34 4.90 -11.19 4.31
C THR A 34 6.11 -11.16 3.38
N LEU A 35 5.90 -11.26 2.07
CA LEU A 35 6.98 -11.22 1.09
C LEU A 35 7.61 -9.83 1.01
N ASN A 36 6.81 -8.76 1.13
CA ASN A 36 7.31 -7.41 1.11
C ASN A 36 8.28 -7.19 2.27
N TRP A 37 7.94 -7.67 3.46
CA TRP A 37 8.79 -7.61 4.64
C TRP A 37 10.08 -8.44 4.50
N ASP A 38 9.97 -9.69 4.08
CA ASP A 38 11.12 -10.60 3.96
C ASP A 38 12.11 -10.17 2.87
N LEU A 39 11.62 -9.49 1.83
CA LEU A 39 12.41 -9.05 0.68
C LEU A 39 12.81 -7.58 0.74
N LYS A 40 12.69 -6.91 1.90
CA LYS A 40 13.14 -5.52 2.08
C LYS A 40 14.64 -5.40 1.82
N ARG A 41 15.05 -4.53 0.90
CA ARG A 41 16.47 -4.24 0.64
C ARG A 41 17.12 -3.58 1.87
N PRO A 42 18.40 -3.89 2.19
CA PRO A 42 19.12 -3.24 3.27
C PRO A 42 19.24 -1.73 3.03
N MET A 43 19.05 -0.94 4.10
CA MET A 43 19.01 0.52 4.05
C MET A 43 20.38 1.09 3.65
N LYS A 44 20.42 1.91 2.59
CA LYS A 44 21.61 2.66 2.16
C LYS A 44 21.41 4.18 2.13
N THR A 45 20.20 4.67 2.38
CA THR A 45 19.81 6.07 2.21
C THR A 45 19.71 6.84 3.53
N PRO A 46 19.90 8.18 3.50
CA PRO A 46 19.77 9.05 4.67
C PRO A 46 18.36 9.01 5.29
N PRO A 47 18.21 9.45 6.54
CA PRO A 47 16.93 9.40 7.24
C PRO A 47 15.85 10.24 6.53
N PRO A 48 14.59 9.78 6.57
CA PRO A 48 13.46 10.48 5.97
C PRO A 48 13.21 11.86 6.61
N LEU A 49 12.64 12.79 5.82
CA LEU A 49 12.09 14.06 6.34
C LEU A 49 11.04 13.81 7.43
N SER A 50 10.98 14.68 8.43
CA SER A 50 9.97 14.62 9.49
C SER A 50 8.56 14.88 8.96
N GLN A 51 7.54 14.42 9.70
CA GLN A 51 6.13 14.60 9.33
C GLN A 51 5.74 16.09 9.23
N ALA A 52 6.33 16.94 10.07
CA ALA A 52 6.10 18.38 10.07
C ALA A 52 6.69 19.05 8.81
N GLU A 53 7.92 18.68 8.44
CA GLU A 53 8.60 19.19 7.24
C GLU A 53 7.84 18.80 5.97
N ARG A 54 7.39 17.54 5.87
CA ARG A 54 6.59 17.07 4.73
C ARG A 54 5.28 17.85 4.60
N ARG A 55 4.54 18.05 5.70
CA ARG A 55 3.28 18.81 5.67
C ARG A 55 3.48 20.28 5.30
N ALA A 56 4.51 20.93 5.83
CA ALA A 56 4.82 22.32 5.52
C ALA A 56 5.21 22.49 4.04
N PHE A 57 5.94 21.51 3.50
CA PHE A 57 6.39 21.51 2.12
C PHE A 57 5.26 21.22 1.12
N ILE A 58 4.41 20.22 1.39
CA ILE A 58 3.19 19.96 0.59
C ILE A 58 2.27 21.19 0.59
N LYS A 59 2.12 21.86 1.74
CA LYS A 59 1.31 23.08 1.84
C LYS A 59 1.88 24.23 1.00
N LYS A 60 3.22 24.31 0.86
CA LYS A 60 3.91 25.33 0.07
C LYS A 60 3.81 25.08 -1.44
N HIS A 61 3.69 23.82 -1.85
CA HIS A 61 3.64 23.38 -3.25
C HIS A 61 2.28 22.79 -3.65
N HIS A 62 1.20 23.15 -2.93
CA HIS A 62 -0.14 22.54 -3.08
C HIS A 62 -0.75 22.76 -4.48
N ASP A 63 -0.27 23.75 -5.23
CA ASP A 63 -0.72 24.03 -6.60
C ASP A 63 -0.13 23.04 -7.63
N GLU A 64 0.89 22.27 -7.25
CA GLU A 64 1.53 21.24 -8.09
C GLU A 64 1.14 19.84 -7.59
N GLU A 65 -0.04 19.36 -7.99
CA GLU A 65 -0.59 18.07 -7.55
C GLU A 65 0.34 16.87 -7.84
N GLU A 66 1.02 16.89 -8.99
CA GLU A 66 2.02 15.89 -9.37
C GLU A 66 3.22 15.87 -8.41
N TYR A 67 3.62 17.04 -7.92
CA TYR A 67 4.73 17.17 -6.99
C TYR A 67 4.39 16.55 -5.63
N ALA A 68 3.17 16.82 -5.12
CA ALA A 68 2.68 16.22 -3.89
C ALA A 68 2.58 14.69 -4.00
N ALA A 69 2.13 14.17 -5.14
CA ALA A 69 2.08 12.73 -5.44
C ALA A 69 3.48 12.10 -5.42
N ALA A 70 4.43 12.71 -6.15
CA ALA A 70 5.81 12.24 -6.24
C ALA A 70 6.50 12.22 -4.86
N LEU A 71 6.30 13.26 -4.06
CA LEU A 71 6.84 13.32 -2.71
C LEU A 71 6.24 12.25 -1.80
N ALA A 72 4.91 12.04 -1.85
CA ALA A 72 4.25 10.99 -1.08
C ALA A 72 4.78 9.60 -1.48
N TRP A 73 5.02 9.38 -2.78
CA TRP A 73 5.60 8.14 -3.29
C TRP A 73 7.03 7.94 -2.80
N GLN A 74 7.87 8.97 -2.89
CA GLN A 74 9.23 8.92 -2.36
C GLN A 74 9.24 8.60 -0.86
N THR A 75 8.35 9.25 -0.10
CA THR A 75 8.15 8.99 1.34
C THR A 75 7.85 7.52 1.59
N TYR A 76 6.89 6.97 0.85
CA TYR A 76 6.52 5.57 0.93
C TYR A 76 7.70 4.64 0.64
N LEU A 77 8.47 4.90 -0.42
CA LEU A 77 9.65 4.11 -0.78
C LEU A 77 10.78 4.16 0.28
N GLU A 78 10.92 5.28 0.98
CA GLU A 78 11.85 5.44 2.11
C GLU A 78 11.44 4.56 3.31
N HIS A 79 10.14 4.48 3.61
CA HIS A 79 9.60 3.72 4.75
C HIS A 79 9.47 2.22 4.47
N GLU A 80 8.86 1.85 3.35
CA GLU A 80 8.66 0.44 3.03
C GLU A 80 9.96 -0.26 2.66
N ARG A 81 11.01 0.52 2.32
CA ARG A 81 12.23 0.07 1.66
C ARG A 81 11.87 -0.55 0.31
N LYS A 82 12.64 -0.24 -0.72
CA LYS A 82 12.43 -0.85 -2.05
C LYS A 82 12.53 -2.38 -1.90
N SER A 83 11.43 -3.11 -1.92
CA SER A 83 11.43 -4.57 -2.06
C SER A 83 11.13 -4.90 -3.52
N PHE A 84 11.26 -6.17 -3.90
CA PHE A 84 10.80 -6.60 -5.23
C PHE A 84 9.26 -6.59 -5.34
N ILE A 85 8.56 -6.75 -4.21
CA ILE A 85 7.09 -6.70 -4.16
C ILE A 85 6.59 -5.29 -4.44
N VAL A 86 7.25 -4.26 -3.89
CA VAL A 86 6.95 -2.85 -4.19
C VAL A 86 7.11 -2.56 -5.68
N ASP A 87 8.20 -3.03 -6.29
CA ASP A 87 8.47 -2.77 -7.71
C ASP A 87 7.40 -3.38 -8.65
N LEU A 88 6.80 -4.51 -8.26
CA LEU A 88 5.85 -5.23 -9.10
C LEU A 88 4.38 -4.87 -8.87
N PHE A 89 4.00 -4.70 -7.60
CA PHE A 89 2.60 -4.67 -7.21
C PHE A 89 2.16 -3.31 -6.66
N ALA A 90 3.08 -2.46 -6.22
CA ALA A 90 2.70 -1.20 -5.61
C ALA A 90 2.31 -0.16 -6.68
N GLY A 91 1.11 0.38 -6.56
CA GLY A 91 0.67 1.60 -7.23
C GLY A 91 0.44 2.72 -6.23
N GLN A 92 0.09 3.91 -6.73
CA GLN A 92 -0.33 5.04 -5.91
C GLN A 92 -1.73 5.49 -6.32
N GLN A 93 -2.63 5.62 -5.35
CA GLN A 93 -3.96 6.18 -5.57
C GLN A 93 -4.05 7.59 -5.02
N ARG A 94 -4.89 8.41 -5.66
CA ARG A 94 -5.25 9.73 -5.17
C ARG A 94 -6.67 9.71 -4.63
N SER A 95 -6.81 9.94 -3.33
CA SER A 95 -8.09 10.13 -2.65
C SER A 95 -8.37 11.62 -2.41
N ALA A 96 -9.62 12.03 -2.58
CA ALA A 96 -10.05 13.41 -2.34
C ALA A 96 -11.35 13.42 -1.53
N VAL A 97 -11.33 14.10 -0.40
CA VAL A 97 -12.49 14.21 0.50
C VAL A 97 -12.87 15.68 0.64
N THR A 98 -14.08 16.01 0.21
CA THR A 98 -14.64 17.36 0.33
C THR A 98 -15.59 17.43 1.51
N CYS A 99 -15.33 18.34 2.45
CA CYS A 99 -16.23 18.58 3.56
C CYS A 99 -17.53 19.23 3.06
N ALA A 100 -18.67 18.53 3.23
CA ALA A 100 -19.99 19.02 2.83
C ALA A 100 -20.43 20.32 3.53
N LYS A 101 -19.83 20.66 4.69
CA LYS A 101 -20.17 21.88 5.45
C LYS A 101 -19.39 23.12 5.01
N CYS A 102 -18.08 22.98 4.77
CA CYS A 102 -17.20 24.13 4.52
C CYS A 102 -16.58 24.16 3.11
N GLY A 103 -16.86 23.15 2.28
CA GLY A 103 -16.35 23.06 0.90
C GLY A 103 -14.85 22.79 0.77
N LYS A 104 -14.11 22.72 1.88
CA LYS A 104 -12.67 22.42 1.85
C LYS A 104 -12.45 20.98 1.40
N THR A 105 -11.53 20.81 0.45
CA THR A 105 -11.12 19.51 -0.08
C THR A 105 -9.74 19.15 0.45
N ALA A 106 -9.64 17.98 1.10
CA ALA A 106 -8.38 17.36 1.45
C ALA A 106 -8.02 16.31 0.39
N ARG A 107 -6.78 16.33 -0.07
CA ARG A 107 -6.25 15.34 -1.03
C ARG A 107 -5.14 14.54 -0.36
N THR A 108 -5.10 13.25 -0.64
CA THR A 108 -4.17 12.28 -0.08
C THR A 108 -3.69 11.35 -1.18
N PHE A 109 -2.43 10.93 -1.07
CA PHE A 109 -1.79 10.03 -2.03
C PHE A 109 -1.25 8.83 -1.26
N GLU A 110 -1.81 7.66 -1.54
CA GLU A 110 -1.60 6.47 -0.73
C GLU A 110 -1.14 5.31 -1.63
N PRO A 111 -0.19 4.49 -1.16
CA PRO A 111 0.19 3.27 -1.88
C PRO A 111 -0.95 2.24 -1.84
N PHE A 112 -1.04 1.40 -2.86
CA PHE A 112 -1.92 0.23 -2.86
C PHE A 112 -1.21 -0.95 -3.52
N TYR A 113 -1.61 -2.18 -3.19
CA TYR A 113 -1.15 -3.41 -3.85
C TYR A 113 -2.26 -4.17 -4.57
N THR A 114 -3.50 -3.95 -4.15
CA THR A 114 -4.70 -4.56 -4.68
C THR A 114 -5.76 -3.47 -4.90
N LEU A 115 -6.65 -3.68 -5.87
CA LEU A 115 -7.80 -2.81 -6.10
C LEU A 115 -9.07 -3.65 -5.99
N ALA A 116 -9.89 -3.35 -4.98
CA ALA A 116 -11.23 -3.88 -4.89
C ALA A 116 -12.14 -3.08 -5.83
N VAL A 117 -12.79 -3.77 -6.77
CA VAL A 117 -13.67 -3.14 -7.76
C VAL A 117 -15.10 -3.59 -7.52
N GLU A 118 -16.00 -2.63 -7.41
CA GLU A 118 -17.44 -2.92 -7.30
C GLU A 118 -17.98 -3.43 -8.63
N LEU A 119 -18.74 -4.53 -8.56
CA LEU A 119 -19.48 -5.02 -9.71
C LEU A 119 -20.75 -4.19 -9.88
N ARG A 120 -21.10 -3.90 -11.14
CA ARG A 120 -22.40 -3.29 -11.43
C ARG A 120 -23.49 -4.27 -10.98
N PRO A 121 -24.58 -3.79 -10.36
CA PRO A 121 -25.73 -4.63 -10.08
C PRO A 121 -26.19 -5.31 -11.37
N GLY A 122 -26.44 -6.62 -11.32
CA GLY A 122 -26.99 -7.35 -12.44
C GLY A 122 -28.35 -6.76 -12.80
N THR A 123 -28.55 -6.45 -14.08
CA THR A 123 -29.91 -6.21 -14.60
C THR A 123 -30.55 -7.59 -14.79
N GLU A 124 -31.54 -7.92 -13.96
CA GLU A 124 -32.47 -9.03 -14.26
C GLU A 124 -33.34 -8.72 -15.49
#